data_AF-A0A0C9M720-F1
#
_entry.id   AF-A0A0C9M720-F1
#
_cell.length_a   1.000
_cell.length_b   1.000
_cell.length_c   1.000
_cell.angle_alpha   90.00
_cell.angle_beta   90.00
_cell.angle_gamma   90.00
#
_symmetry.space_group_name_H-M   'P 1'
#
loop_
_entity.id
_entity.type
_entity.pdbx_description
1 polymer ?
#
loop_
_entity_poly.entity_id
_entity_poly.type
_entity_poly.pdbx_seq_one_letter_code
_entity_poly.pdbx_strand_id
1 'polypeptide(L)'
;MSLAIIQNNSKYTDINLDNDHATLDAHRRQIIKRKVLAIGKMSRSYTVLKEHPQLVQQLKTLSNGKLPVGTLATGEQGIREAILQKSMSQELSKLKEQKDHATLSHQPTPNYKVASRGEGHV
;
A
#
# COMPACT_ATOMS: atom_id res chain seq x y z
N MET A 1 -12.02 -1.17 32.97
CA MET A 1 -11.34 -2.10 32.03
C MET A 1 -12.26 -3.28 31.83
N SER A 2 -12.90 -3.36 30.66
CA SER A 2 -13.77 -4.49 30.31
C SER A 2 -13.34 -4.99 28.95
N LEU A 3 -12.81 -6.22 28.91
CA LEU A 3 -12.42 -6.94 27.72
C LEU A 3 -13.68 -7.51 27.06
N ALA A 4 -14.15 -6.89 25.97
CA ALA A 4 -15.06 -7.55 25.03
C ALA A 4 -14.22 -8.07 23.86
N ILE A 5 -13.74 -9.29 24.01
CA ILE A 5 -13.15 -10.10 22.93
C ILE A 5 -14.28 -10.95 22.34
N ILE A 6 -14.36 -10.97 21.00
CA ILE A 6 -15.25 -11.79 20.14
C ILE A 6 -16.61 -11.15 19.81
N GLN A 7 -16.62 -10.27 18.81
CA GLN A 7 -17.71 -10.23 17.83
C GLN A 7 -17.36 -11.22 16.71
N ASN A 8 -17.57 -12.52 16.97
CA ASN A 8 -17.51 -13.56 15.95
C ASN A 8 -18.75 -13.43 15.05
N ASN A 9 -18.51 -12.97 13.83
CA ASN A 9 -19.25 -13.27 12.60
C ASN A 9 -20.60 -14.01 12.78
N SER A 10 -21.63 -13.28 13.20
CA SER A 10 -23.03 -13.71 13.08
C SER A 10 -23.45 -13.54 11.62
N LYS A 11 -23.16 -14.53 10.77
CA LYS A 11 -23.68 -14.62 9.39
C LYS A 11 -24.24 -16.00 9.05
N TYR A 12 -24.54 -16.82 10.07
CA TYR A 12 -25.29 -18.06 9.91
C TYR A 12 -26.64 -17.89 10.60
N THR A 13 -27.54 -17.14 9.97
CA THR A 13 -28.95 -17.11 10.35
C THR A 13 -29.78 -17.63 9.18
N ASP A 14 -30.59 -18.63 9.51
CA ASP A 14 -31.77 -19.15 8.80
C ASP A 14 -31.55 -20.21 7.71
N ILE A 15 -31.43 -21.44 8.20
CA ILE A 15 -31.68 -22.72 7.52
C ILE A 15 -33.14 -22.74 7.00
N ASN A 16 -33.32 -22.44 5.71
CA ASN A 16 -34.50 -22.82 4.94
C ASN A 16 -34.17 -24.15 4.23
N LEU A 17 -34.67 -25.26 4.78
CA LEU A 17 -34.19 -26.63 4.54
C LEU A 17 -34.53 -27.22 3.15
N ASP A 18 -35.23 -26.50 2.28
CA ASP A 18 -35.73 -27.08 1.03
C ASP A 18 -34.93 -26.69 -0.24
N ASN A 19 -33.84 -25.91 -0.11
CA ASN A 19 -32.93 -25.52 -1.22
C ASN A 19 -31.42 -25.77 -0.95
N ASP A 20 -31.07 -26.46 0.14
CA ASP A 20 -29.74 -26.39 0.77
C ASP A 20 -28.63 -27.28 0.18
N HIS A 21 -28.94 -28.32 -0.59
CA HIS A 21 -27.88 -29.21 -1.10
C HIS A 21 -26.97 -28.51 -2.12
N ALA A 22 -27.56 -27.78 -3.07
CA ALA A 22 -26.80 -27.08 -4.11
C ALA A 22 -25.99 -25.89 -3.54
N THR A 23 -26.52 -25.19 -2.52
CA THR A 23 -25.86 -24.03 -1.89
C THR A 23 -24.71 -24.47 -0.98
N LEU A 24 -24.89 -25.54 -0.21
CA LEU A 24 -23.85 -26.16 0.61
C LEU A 24 -22.71 -26.71 -0.26
N ASP A 25 -23.04 -27.37 -1.36
CA ASP A 25 -22.06 -27.89 -2.32
C ASP A 25 -21.31 -26.77 -3.05
N ALA A 26 -21.98 -25.68 -3.42
CA ALA A 26 -21.34 -24.49 -3.99
C ALA A 26 -20.36 -23.83 -3.00
N HIS A 27 -20.75 -23.72 -1.73
CA HIS A 27 -19.88 -23.18 -0.67
C HIS A 27 -18.65 -24.08 -0.45
N ARG A 28 -18.85 -25.40 -0.36
CA ARG A 28 -17.76 -26.37 -0.23
C ARG A 28 -16.82 -26.35 -1.43
N ARG A 29 -17.36 -26.28 -2.65
CA ARG A 29 -16.57 -26.14 -3.90
C ARG A 29 -15.71 -24.89 -3.87
N GLN A 30 -16.25 -23.77 -3.39
CA GLN A 30 -15.51 -22.53 -3.26
C GLN A 30 -14.38 -22.61 -2.22
N ILE A 31 -14.61 -23.29 -1.09
CA ILE A 31 -13.56 -23.55 -0.09
C ILE A 31 -12.43 -24.37 -0.72
N ILE A 32 -12.76 -25.48 -1.40
CA ILE A 32 -11.77 -26.34 -2.05
C ILE A 32 -10.99 -25.55 -3.11
N LYS A 33 -11.69 -24.78 -3.96
CA LYS A 33 -11.06 -23.91 -4.96
C LYS A 33 -10.08 -22.93 -4.31
N ARG A 34 -10.47 -22.26 -3.22
CA ARG A 34 -9.58 -21.33 -2.49
C ARG A 34 -8.37 -22.04 -1.90
N LYS A 35 -8.53 -23.24 -1.33
CA LYS A 35 -7.42 -24.05 -0.82
C LYS A 35 -6.42 -24.42 -1.92
N VAL A 36 -6.91 -24.90 -3.06
CA VAL A 36 -6.06 -25.24 -4.22
C VAL A 36 -5.32 -24.00 -4.75
N LEU A 37 -6.02 -22.87 -4.90
CA LEU A 37 -5.40 -21.62 -5.34
C LEU A 37 -4.34 -21.12 -4.34
N ALA A 38 -4.57 -21.27 -3.04
CA ALA A 38 -3.62 -20.90 -2.01
C ALA A 38 -2.34 -21.73 -2.10
N ILE A 39 -2.46 -23.05 -2.29
CA ILE A 39 -1.30 -23.95 -2.50
C ILE A 39 -0.51 -23.51 -3.74
N GLY A 40 -1.18 -23.23 -4.86
CA GLY A 40 -0.53 -22.74 -6.07
C GLY A 40 0.23 -21.42 -5.87
N LYS A 41 -0.36 -20.47 -5.12
CA LYS A 41 0.31 -19.20 -4.77
C LYS A 41 1.53 -19.41 -3.87
N MET A 42 1.44 -20.31 -2.89
CA MET A 42 2.57 -20.64 -2.01
C MET A 42 3.69 -21.36 -2.76
N SER A 43 3.34 -22.31 -3.63
CA SER A 43 4.29 -23.00 -4.51
C SER A 43 5.05 -21.99 -5.38
N ARG A 44 4.34 -21.06 -6.02
CA ARG A 44 4.98 -19.99 -6.80
C ARG A 44 5.87 -19.11 -5.93
N SER A 45 5.39 -18.71 -4.75
CA SER A 45 6.18 -17.89 -3.82
C SER A 45 7.48 -18.59 -3.40
N TYR A 46 7.43 -19.90 -3.15
CA TYR A 46 8.60 -20.71 -2.84
C TYR A 46 9.59 -20.76 -4.00
N THR A 47 9.13 -21.01 -5.23
CA THR A 47 9.98 -21.00 -6.42
C THR A 47 10.71 -19.67 -6.56
N VAL A 48 9.99 -18.55 -6.41
CA VAL A 48 10.61 -17.22 -6.53
C VAL A 48 11.66 -16.98 -5.46
N LEU A 49 11.39 -17.36 -4.20
CA LEU A 49 12.37 -17.24 -3.11
C LEU A 49 13.61 -18.11 -3.35
N LYS A 50 13.44 -19.29 -3.94
CA LYS A 50 14.52 -20.24 -4.23
C LYS A 50 15.37 -19.81 -5.43
N GLU A 51 14.74 -19.40 -6.52
CA GLU A 51 15.41 -19.15 -7.80
C GLU A 51 15.87 -17.69 -7.97
N HIS A 52 15.22 -16.72 -7.30
CA HIS A 52 15.50 -15.28 -7.47
C HIS A 52 15.71 -14.51 -6.15
N PRO A 53 16.59 -14.98 -5.24
CA PRO A 53 16.78 -14.34 -3.92
C PRO A 53 17.30 -12.90 -4.03
N GLN A 54 18.06 -12.54 -5.06
CA GLN A 54 18.59 -11.18 -5.25
C GLN A 54 17.47 -10.18 -5.56
N LEU A 55 16.51 -10.55 -6.41
CA LEU A 55 15.36 -9.70 -6.72
C LEU A 55 14.49 -9.49 -5.47
N VAL A 56 14.29 -10.56 -4.69
CA VAL A 56 13.57 -10.48 -3.42
C VAL A 56 14.27 -9.54 -2.44
N GLN A 57 15.60 -9.67 -2.29
CA GLN A 57 16.38 -8.83 -1.41
C GLN A 57 16.36 -7.36 -1.85
N GLN A 58 16.49 -7.09 -3.15
CA GLN A 58 16.40 -5.74 -3.70
C GLN A 58 15.05 -5.10 -3.38
N LEU A 59 13.95 -5.81 -3.64
CA LEU A 59 12.62 -5.31 -3.33
C LEU A 59 12.43 -5.05 -1.83
N LYS A 60 12.99 -5.91 -0.97
CA LYS A 60 12.96 -5.75 0.49
C LYS A 60 13.66 -4.47 0.95
N THR A 61 14.82 -4.16 0.36
CA THR A 61 15.56 -2.91 0.64
C THR A 61 14.76 -1.69 0.21
N LEU A 62 14.14 -1.73 -0.98
CA LEU A 62 13.30 -0.64 -1.49
C LEU A 62 11.96 -0.47 -0.72
N SER A 63 11.51 -1.51 -0.02
CA SER A 63 10.22 -1.55 0.68
C SER A 63 10.36 -1.48 2.21
N ASN A 64 11.37 -0.76 2.71
CA ASN A 64 11.58 -0.52 4.15
C ASN A 64 11.64 -1.82 4.98
N GLY A 65 12.27 -2.87 4.44
CA GLY A 65 12.52 -4.12 5.15
C GLY A 65 11.38 -5.14 5.10
N LYS A 66 10.22 -4.83 4.50
CA LYS A 66 9.08 -5.76 4.34
C LYS A 66 8.66 -5.87 2.89
N LEU A 67 8.44 -7.10 2.44
CA LEU A 67 7.92 -7.33 1.09
C LEU A 67 6.44 -6.93 1.02
N PRO A 68 5.99 -6.27 -0.06
CA PRO A 68 4.58 -5.98 -0.25
C PRO A 68 3.76 -7.28 -0.36
N VAL A 69 2.55 -7.25 0.21
CA VAL A 69 1.69 -8.43 0.28
C VAL A 69 1.30 -8.87 -1.14
N GLY A 70 1.43 -10.17 -1.40
CA GLY A 70 1.01 -10.77 -2.67
C GLY A 70 2.02 -10.66 -3.81
N THR A 71 3.09 -9.87 -3.69
CA THR A 71 4.08 -9.72 -4.78
C THR A 71 4.75 -11.04 -5.16
N LEU A 72 5.16 -11.85 -4.18
CA LEU A 72 5.76 -13.17 -4.44
C LEU A 72 4.78 -14.15 -5.10
N ALA A 73 3.48 -14.03 -4.78
CA ALA A 73 2.44 -14.88 -5.32
C ALA A 73 2.14 -14.59 -6.81
N THR A 74 2.60 -13.45 -7.33
CA THR A 74 2.52 -13.10 -8.77
C THR A 74 3.65 -13.76 -9.57
N GLY A 75 4.76 -14.15 -8.92
CA GLY A 75 5.91 -14.76 -9.59
C GLY A 75 7.06 -13.78 -9.79
N GLU A 76 8.05 -14.20 -10.59
CA GLU A 76 9.24 -13.40 -10.90
C GLU A 76 8.89 -12.03 -11.49
N GLN A 77 7.97 -12.01 -12.46
CA GLN A 77 7.52 -10.79 -13.13
C GLN A 77 6.94 -9.78 -12.15
N GLY A 78 6.14 -10.25 -11.17
CA GLY A 78 5.57 -9.39 -10.15
C GLY A 78 6.62 -8.73 -9.25
N ILE A 79 7.75 -9.39 -8.98
CA ILE A 79 8.86 -8.76 -8.25
C ILE A 79 9.52 -7.68 -9.11
N ARG A 80 9.80 -7.97 -10.38
CA ARG A 80 10.45 -7.02 -11.29
C ARG A 80 9.62 -5.75 -11.43
N GLU A 81 8.32 -5.89 -11.61
CA GLU A 81 7.36 -4.77 -11.67
C GLU A 81 7.32 -3.99 -10.36
N ALA A 82 7.27 -4.67 -9.21
CA ALA A 82 7.26 -4.02 -7.91
C ALA A 82 8.55 -3.23 -7.64
N ILE A 83 9.71 -3.73 -8.09
CA ILE A 83 10.99 -3.02 -7.98
C ILE A 83 10.93 -1.73 -8.80
N LEU A 84 10.49 -1.80 -10.06
CA LEU A 84 10.36 -0.65 -10.95
C LEU A 84 9.41 0.42 -10.36
N GLN A 85 8.28 -0.01 -9.81
CA GLN A 85 7.33 0.90 -9.20
C GLN A 85 7.91 1.59 -7.95
N LYS A 86 8.64 0.84 -7.11
CA LYS A 86 9.26 1.38 -5.89
C LYS A 86 10.40 2.34 -6.20
N SER A 87 11.25 2.03 -7.18
CA SER A 87 12.34 2.92 -7.58
C SER A 87 11.81 4.25 -8.11
N MET A 88 10.79 4.20 -8.98
CA MET A 88 10.16 5.41 -9.53
C MET A 88 9.50 6.25 -8.43
N SER A 89 8.80 5.62 -7.48
CA SER A 89 8.17 6.31 -6.35
C SER A 89 9.19 7.04 -5.46
N GLN A 90 10.36 6.43 -5.23
CA GLN A 90 11.44 7.08 -4.48
C GLN A 90 12.09 8.25 -5.22
N GLU A 91 12.19 8.17 -6.55
CA GLU A 91 12.72 9.27 -7.36
C GLU A 91 11.77 10.48 -7.32
N LEU A 92 10.47 10.23 -7.47
CA LEU A 92 9.42 11.25 -7.36
C LEU A 92 9.42 11.94 -5.99
N SER A 93 9.62 11.19 -4.89
CA SER A 93 9.66 11.79 -3.55
C SER A 93 10.86 12.72 -3.37
N LYS A 94 12.05 12.31 -3.86
CA LYS A 94 13.27 13.15 -3.80
C LYS A 94 13.11 14.46 -4.58
N LEU A 95 12.50 14.40 -5.76
CA LEU A 95 12.23 15.60 -6.58
C LEU A 95 11.25 16.56 -5.89
N LYS A 96 10.24 16.02 -5.21
CA LYS A 96 9.27 16.83 -4.46
C LYS A 96 9.91 17.52 -3.26
N GLU A 97 10.71 16.80 -2.48
CA GLU A 97 11.48 17.36 -1.37
C GLU A 97 12.40 18.50 -1.86
N GLN A 98 13.14 18.30 -2.96
CA GLN A 98 14.01 19.33 -3.53
C GLN A 98 13.24 20.57 -4.00
N LYS A 99 12.05 20.40 -4.58
CA LYS A 99 11.18 21.51 -4.99
C LYS A 99 10.65 22.28 -3.78
N ASP A 100 10.24 21.59 -2.73
CA ASP A 100 9.69 22.23 -1.53
C ASP A 100 10.78 23.05 -0.80
N HIS A 101 12.03 22.57 -0.75
CA HIS A 101 13.17 23.34 -0.22
C HIS A 101 13.53 24.59 -1.03
N ALA A 102 13.28 24.61 -2.34
CA ALA A 102 13.53 25.79 -3.19
C ALA A 102 12.49 26.92 -2.99
N THR A 103 11.30 26.59 -2.48
CA THR A 103 10.23 27.59 -2.26
C THR A 103 10.37 28.37 -0.95
N LEU A 104 11.32 28.02 -0.09
CA LEU A 104 11.61 28.72 1.17
C LEU A 104 12.65 29.85 1.02
N SER A 105 12.71 30.50 -0.14
CA SER A 105 13.33 31.82 -0.30
C SER A 105 12.24 32.88 -0.09
N HIS A 106 11.89 33.12 1.18
CA HIS A 106 11.04 34.24 1.54
C HIS A 106 11.91 35.50 1.48
N GLN A 107 11.82 36.26 0.38
CA GLN A 107 12.37 37.61 0.33
C GLN A 107 11.56 38.46 1.34
N PRO A 108 12.15 39.01 2.41
CA PRO A 108 11.44 39.95 3.26
C PRO A 108 11.12 41.19 2.41
N THR A 109 9.84 41.42 2.13
CA THR A 109 9.43 42.66 1.45
C THR A 109 9.79 43.85 2.34
N PRO A 110 10.52 44.87 1.84
CA PRO A 110 10.85 46.04 2.63
C PRO A 110 9.57 46.81 2.94
N ASN A 111 9.20 46.87 4.22
CA ASN A 111 8.10 47.69 4.70
C ASN A 111 8.54 49.16 4.69
N TYR A 112 8.32 49.88 3.58
CA TYR A 112 8.53 51.33 3.56
C TYR A 112 7.33 52.01 4.21
N LYS A 113 7.56 52.61 5.38
CA LYS A 113 6.57 53.48 6.02
C LYS A 113 6.56 54.81 5.26
N VAL A 114 5.54 55.04 4.43
CA VAL A 114 5.34 56.33 3.76
C VAL A 114 5.05 57.38 4.84
N ALA A 115 6.06 58.16 5.21
CA ALA A 115 5.86 59.36 5.99
C ALA A 115 5.27 60.42 5.05
N SER A 116 3.95 60.62 5.10
CA SER A 116 3.31 61.80 4.51
C SER A 116 3.84 63.03 5.25
N ARG A 117 4.81 63.68 4.61
CA ARG A 117 5.32 65.00 4.95
C ARG A 117 4.16 65.98 4.79
N GLY A 118 3.48 66.29 5.90
CA GLY A 118 2.54 67.39 5.97
C GLY A 118 3.30 68.68 5.72
N GLU A 119 3.14 69.21 4.52
CA GLU A 119 3.53 70.57 4.19
C GLU A 119 2.66 71.52 4.99
N GLY A 120 3.29 72.38 5.80
CA GLY A 120 2.60 73.53 6.37
C GLY A 120 2.41 74.59 5.29
N HIS A 121 1.29 75.31 5.32
CA HIS A 121 1.16 76.70 4.88
C HIS A 121 -0.04 77.34 5.59
N VAL A 122 0.30 78.43 6.31
CA VAL A 122 -0.48 79.61 6.77
C VAL A 122 -1.97 79.50 7.10
#